data_AF-A0A9D6H360-F1
#
_entry.id   AF-A0A9D6H360-F1
#
_cell.length_a   1.000
_cell.length_b   1.000
_cell.length_c   1.000
_cell.angle_alpha   90.00
_cell.angle_beta   90.00
_cell.angle_gamma   90.00
#
_symmetry.space_group_name_H-M   'P 1'
#
loop_
_entity.id
_entity.type
_entity.pdbx_description
1 polymer ?
#
loop_
_entity_poly.entity_id
_entity_poly.type
_entity_poly.pdbx_seq_one_letter_code
_entity_poly.pdbx_strand_id
1 'polypeptide(L)'
;MRALRRHALSRARHREDSAVGLARPPRYPARPMPADQSSRAPQDPGLGMKPFRVALISTGGTIEKTYDELGGVLANRVNVLDLLLASLDLNGVTIDRVPLMNKDSLDMTESDHDLIADTAELMARNHDGVVVVHGTDRLAKTGDRIHERLAAKGGATRAIVLTGAMRPFEMKRTDAAQNVTEALLAVQILPAGVYVAMHNRVLRFPGVVKDRAQGTFVRAAT
;
A
#
# COMPACT_ATOMS: atom_id res chain seq x y z
N MET A 1 -22.19 74.97 2.08
CA MET A 1 -20.92 74.29 2.39
C MET A 1 -20.35 73.69 1.11
N ARG A 2 -19.15 74.14 0.73
CA ARG A 2 -18.08 73.45 -0.04
C ARG A 2 -18.53 72.35 -1.03
N ALA A 3 -18.53 72.61 -2.33
CA ALA A 3 -17.37 72.65 -3.24
C ALA A 3 -16.94 71.28 -3.80
N LEU A 4 -16.99 71.22 -5.13
CA LEU A 4 -16.05 70.57 -6.04
C LEU A 4 -16.00 69.03 -6.08
N ARG A 5 -16.40 68.46 -7.23
CA ARG A 5 -15.46 67.79 -8.15
C ARG A 5 -16.11 67.48 -9.51
N ARG A 6 -15.96 68.43 -10.44
CA ARG A 6 -15.74 68.14 -11.86
C ARG A 6 -14.23 68.04 -12.06
N HIS A 7 -13.72 66.87 -12.44
CA HIS A 7 -12.60 66.68 -13.37
C HIS A 7 -12.11 65.23 -13.34
N ALA A 8 -12.07 64.62 -14.53
CA ALA A 8 -11.04 63.72 -15.07
C ALA A 8 -11.75 62.74 -16.01
N LEU A 9 -11.74 63.04 -17.32
CA LEU A 9 -10.86 62.38 -18.29
C LEU A 9 -11.35 60.95 -18.59
N SER A 10 -12.05 60.79 -19.72
CA SER A 10 -11.39 60.33 -20.95
C SER A 10 -10.83 58.93 -20.79
N ARG A 11 -11.65 57.95 -21.17
CA ARG A 11 -11.27 56.81 -22.03
C ARG A 11 -12.49 55.89 -22.17
N ALA A 12 -13.37 56.27 -23.08
CA ALA A 12 -14.12 55.28 -23.85
C ALA A 12 -13.09 54.57 -24.73
N ARG A 13 -12.68 53.36 -24.32
CA ARG A 13 -12.14 52.25 -25.14
C ARG A 13 -11.60 51.15 -24.22
N HIS A 14 -11.95 49.92 -24.55
CA HIS A 14 -11.55 48.65 -23.94
C HIS A 14 -12.22 48.25 -22.62
N ARG A 15 -13.39 47.61 -22.75
CA ARG A 15 -13.59 46.27 -22.17
C ARG A 15 -14.22 45.40 -23.24
N GLU A 16 -13.37 44.64 -23.92
CA GLU A 16 -13.76 43.41 -24.58
C GLU A 16 -14.26 42.48 -23.48
N ASP A 17 -15.56 42.20 -23.45
CA ASP A 17 -16.07 40.96 -22.87
C ASP A 17 -15.57 39.81 -23.75
N SER A 18 -14.33 39.39 -23.53
CA SER A 18 -13.86 38.08 -23.93
C SER A 18 -14.56 37.06 -23.03
N ALA A 19 -15.81 36.77 -23.37
CA ALA A 19 -16.44 35.50 -23.04
C ALA A 19 -15.55 34.42 -23.67
N VAL A 20 -14.63 33.88 -22.88
CA VAL A 20 -13.93 32.64 -23.21
C VAL A 20 -15.02 31.60 -23.36
N GLY A 21 -15.41 31.34 -24.60
CA GLY A 21 -16.28 30.23 -24.96
C GLY A 21 -15.63 28.98 -24.40
N LEU A 22 -16.19 28.46 -23.30
CA LEU A 22 -15.88 27.14 -22.81
C LEU A 22 -16.21 26.17 -23.94
N ALA A 23 -15.18 25.76 -24.67
CA ALA A 23 -15.28 24.71 -25.66
C ALA A 23 -15.97 23.51 -24.97
N ARG A 24 -17.09 23.06 -25.55
CA ARG A 24 -17.76 21.85 -25.06
C ARG A 24 -16.72 20.73 -25.09
N PRO A 25 -16.57 19.94 -24.01
CA PRO A 25 -15.62 18.84 -24.01
C PRO A 25 -15.92 17.89 -25.17
N PRO A 26 -14.89 17.28 -25.79
CA PRO A 26 -15.11 16.36 -26.90
C PRO A 26 -16.06 15.24 -26.45
N ARG A 27 -17.13 15.03 -27.22
CA ARG A 27 -18.00 13.87 -27.04
C ARG A 27 -17.21 12.64 -27.48
N TYR A 28 -16.63 11.94 -26.52
CA TYR A 28 -16.10 10.60 -26.78
C TYR A 28 -17.26 9.70 -27.22
N PRO A 29 -17.10 8.90 -28.29
CA PRO A 29 -18.09 7.89 -28.61
C PRO A 29 -18.26 6.96 -27.42
N ALA A 30 -19.50 6.56 -27.12
CA ALA A 30 -19.77 5.60 -26.06
C ALA A 30 -18.90 4.36 -26.28
N ARG A 31 -18.08 4.03 -25.28
CA ARG A 31 -17.24 2.83 -25.29
C ARG A 31 -18.19 1.63 -25.43
N PRO A 32 -18.00 0.73 -26.41
CA PRO A 32 -18.85 -0.44 -26.50
C PRO A 32 -18.75 -1.22 -25.19
N MET A 33 -19.92 -1.61 -24.65
CA MET A 33 -19.98 -2.47 -23.48
C MET A 33 -19.15 -3.73 -23.76
N PRO A 34 -18.27 -4.16 -22.85
CA PRO A 34 -17.49 -5.36 -23.07
C PRO A 34 -18.46 -6.53 -23.28
N ALA A 35 -18.23 -7.31 -24.34
CA ALA A 35 -18.95 -8.54 -24.58
C ALA A 35 -18.82 -9.47 -23.35
N ASP A 36 -19.90 -10.21 -23.07
CA ASP A 36 -19.98 -11.23 -22.03
C ASP A 36 -18.70 -12.09 -22.00
N GLN A 37 -17.96 -12.00 -20.89
CA GLN A 37 -16.65 -12.66 -20.71
C GLN A 37 -16.79 -14.07 -20.11
N SER A 38 -18.00 -14.62 -20.03
CA SER A 38 -18.28 -15.91 -19.38
C SER A 38 -17.67 -17.15 -20.07
N SER A 39 -16.90 -17.02 -21.16
CA SER A 39 -16.32 -18.16 -21.90
C SER A 39 -14.84 -18.04 -22.28
N ARG A 40 -14.09 -17.05 -21.76
CA ARG A 40 -12.65 -17.01 -22.02
C ARG A 40 -11.92 -17.98 -21.09
N ALA A 41 -11.44 -19.09 -21.66
CA ALA A 41 -10.39 -19.90 -21.06
C ALA A 41 -9.23 -19.00 -20.60
N PRO A 42 -8.51 -19.34 -19.50
CA PRO A 42 -7.38 -18.54 -19.04
C PRO A 42 -6.39 -18.36 -20.18
N GLN A 43 -6.22 -17.13 -20.64
CA GLN A 43 -5.18 -16.83 -21.61
C GLN A 43 -3.85 -16.90 -20.88
N ASP A 44 -3.03 -17.89 -21.23
CA ASP A 44 -1.66 -18.02 -20.77
C ASP A 44 -0.90 -16.73 -21.10
N PRO A 45 -0.44 -15.95 -20.11
CA PRO A 45 0.16 -14.64 -20.36
C PRO A 45 1.59 -14.79 -20.90
N GLY A 46 1.71 -15.17 -22.17
CA GLY A 46 2.68 -14.65 -23.14
C GLY A 46 4.20 -14.74 -22.87
N LEU A 47 4.65 -15.27 -21.73
CA LEU A 47 6.04 -15.53 -21.39
C LEU A 47 6.03 -16.80 -20.56
N GLY A 48 6.71 -17.87 -21.00
CA GLY A 48 6.84 -19.15 -20.28
C GLY A 48 7.61 -19.07 -18.96
N MET A 49 7.52 -17.95 -18.26
CA MET A 49 8.08 -17.68 -16.94
C MET A 49 7.04 -18.09 -15.90
N LYS A 50 7.44 -18.99 -15.00
CA LYS A 50 6.64 -19.32 -13.82
C LYS A 50 6.34 -18.04 -13.02
N PRO A 51 5.09 -17.80 -12.59
CA PRO A 51 4.74 -16.62 -11.79
C PRO A 51 5.58 -16.54 -10.52
N PHE A 52 5.98 -15.33 -10.12
CA PHE A 52 6.69 -15.08 -8.87
C PHE A 52 5.73 -15.28 -7.69
N ARG A 53 6.02 -16.22 -6.80
CA ARG A 53 5.12 -16.55 -5.68
C ARG A 53 5.49 -15.74 -4.45
N VAL A 54 4.53 -14.97 -3.95
CA VAL A 54 4.66 -14.15 -2.74
C VAL A 54 3.77 -14.73 -1.64
N ALA A 55 4.36 -15.05 -0.49
CA ALA A 55 3.57 -15.23 0.73
C ALA A 55 3.25 -13.85 1.31
N LEU A 56 1.97 -13.51 1.44
CA LEU A 56 1.51 -12.25 2.00
C LEU A 56 0.92 -12.49 3.39
N ILE A 57 1.79 -12.34 4.39
CA ILE A 57 1.45 -12.48 5.81
C ILE A 57 0.76 -11.20 6.27
N SER A 58 -0.40 -11.32 6.89
CA SER A 58 -1.05 -10.19 7.58
C SER A 58 -1.16 -10.45 9.07
N THR A 59 -0.88 -9.41 9.85
CA THR A 59 -0.85 -9.46 11.32
C THR A 59 -1.93 -8.58 11.97
N GLY A 60 -2.87 -8.06 11.17
CA GLY A 60 -3.83 -7.05 11.58
C GLY A 60 -3.33 -5.60 11.42
N GLY A 61 -4.04 -4.69 12.09
CA GLY A 61 -3.78 -3.25 12.04
C GLY A 61 -4.68 -2.50 11.06
N THR A 62 -4.30 -1.27 10.76
CA THR A 62 -5.11 -0.25 10.09
C THR A 62 -5.59 -0.60 8.67
N ILE A 63 -4.98 -1.60 8.03
CA ILE A 63 -5.33 -2.07 6.68
C ILE A 63 -6.37 -3.19 6.72
N GLU A 64 -6.59 -3.90 7.84
CA GLU A 64 -7.56 -5.01 7.91
C GLU A 64 -8.85 -4.68 8.68
N LYS A 65 -9.00 -3.46 9.21
CA LYS A 65 -10.23 -3.04 9.89
C LYS A 65 -11.34 -2.81 8.86
N THR A 66 -12.45 -3.55 9.00
CA THR A 66 -13.78 -3.20 8.48
C THR A 66 -14.55 -2.49 9.59
N TYR A 67 -14.97 -1.23 9.39
CA TYR A 67 -15.83 -0.54 10.34
C TYR A 67 -17.29 -1.01 10.19
N ASP A 68 -17.89 -1.52 11.26
CA ASP A 68 -19.32 -1.78 11.37
C ASP A 68 -19.95 -0.58 12.10
N GLU A 69 -20.44 0.42 11.34
CA GLU A 69 -21.08 1.57 11.97
C GLU A 69 -22.55 1.30 12.34
N LEU A 70 -23.25 0.36 11.70
CA LEU A 70 -24.70 0.25 11.82
C LEU A 70 -25.22 -1.16 11.50
N GLY A 71 -25.45 -1.96 12.55
CA GLY A 71 -26.59 -2.87 12.57
C GLY A 71 -26.29 -4.36 12.43
N GLY A 72 -25.88 -5.00 13.53
CA GLY A 72 -26.56 -6.18 14.10
C GLY A 72 -26.82 -7.43 13.24
N VAL A 73 -26.33 -7.53 12.00
CA VAL A 73 -26.50 -8.69 11.13
C VAL A 73 -25.19 -8.89 10.38
N LEU A 74 -24.57 -10.05 10.61
CA LEU A 74 -23.38 -10.52 9.88
C LEU A 74 -23.65 -10.47 8.36
N ALA A 75 -23.17 -9.43 7.70
CA ALA A 75 -22.98 -9.43 6.26
C ALA A 75 -21.48 -9.56 6.00
N ASN A 76 -21.11 -10.55 5.16
CA ASN A 76 -19.75 -10.94 4.76
C ASN A 76 -18.67 -9.88 5.06
N ARG A 77 -17.86 -10.10 6.10
CA ARG A 77 -16.72 -9.27 6.46
C ARG A 77 -15.67 -9.35 5.35
N VAL A 78 -15.77 -8.49 4.35
CA VAL A 78 -14.78 -8.45 3.28
C VAL A 78 -13.49 -7.87 3.85
N ASN A 79 -12.40 -8.66 3.87
CA ASN A 79 -11.11 -8.16 4.34
C ASN A 79 -10.62 -7.07 3.37
N VAL A 80 -10.37 -5.88 3.91
CA VAL A 80 -9.94 -4.70 3.16
C VAL A 80 -8.67 -4.97 2.34
N LEU A 81 -7.76 -5.80 2.84
CA LEU A 81 -6.56 -6.19 2.12
C LEU A 81 -6.90 -7.03 0.88
N ASP A 82 -7.92 -7.88 0.94
CA ASP A 82 -8.34 -8.67 -0.22
C ASP A 82 -9.02 -7.79 -1.28
N LEU A 83 -9.77 -6.76 -0.87
CA LEU A 83 -10.29 -5.73 -1.80
C LEU A 83 -9.18 -4.94 -2.47
N LEU A 84 -8.16 -4.53 -1.70
CA LEU A 84 -6.99 -3.85 -2.23
C LEU A 84 -6.30 -4.73 -3.27
N LEU A 85 -6.02 -5.98 -2.94
CA LEU A 85 -5.36 -6.91 -3.86
C LEU A 85 -6.18 -7.16 -5.12
N ALA A 86 -7.51 -7.31 -5.00
CA ALA A 86 -8.41 -7.47 -6.14
C ALA A 86 -8.46 -6.22 -7.05
N SER A 87 -8.05 -5.05 -6.57
CA SER A 87 -7.97 -3.82 -7.36
C SER A 87 -6.65 -3.67 -8.14
N LEU A 88 -5.65 -4.50 -7.84
CA LEU A 88 -4.33 -4.45 -8.49
C LEU A 88 -4.28 -5.38 -9.70
N ASP A 89 -3.52 -4.98 -10.71
CA ASP A 89 -3.06 -5.89 -11.75
C ASP A 89 -1.82 -6.65 -11.24
N LEU A 90 -1.98 -7.94 -10.98
CA LEU A 90 -0.96 -8.84 -10.44
C LEU A 90 -0.34 -9.74 -11.50
N ASN A 91 -0.41 -9.37 -12.79
CA ASN A 91 0.19 -10.13 -13.88
C ASN A 91 1.64 -10.56 -13.57
N GLY A 92 1.90 -11.87 -13.60
CA GLY A 92 3.21 -12.45 -13.30
C GLY A 92 3.52 -12.70 -11.81
N VAL A 93 2.61 -12.35 -10.90
CA VAL A 93 2.72 -12.57 -9.46
C VAL A 93 1.56 -13.44 -8.96
N THR A 94 1.85 -14.41 -8.10
CA THR A 94 0.83 -15.18 -7.37
C THR A 94 0.96 -14.89 -5.89
N ILE A 95 -0.16 -14.58 -5.22
CA ILE A 95 -0.18 -14.25 -3.80
C ILE A 95 -0.84 -15.37 -3.01
N ASP A 96 -0.09 -15.96 -2.07
CA ASP A 96 -0.61 -16.85 -1.04
C ASP A 96 -0.87 -16.04 0.23
N ARG A 97 -2.15 -15.88 0.61
CA ARG A 97 -2.56 -15.13 1.80
C ARG A 97 -2.31 -15.95 3.06
N VAL A 98 -1.63 -15.35 4.03
CA VAL A 98 -1.36 -15.95 5.35
C VAL A 98 -1.88 -15.00 6.44
N PRO A 99 -3.18 -15.02 6.77
CA PRO A 99 -3.74 -14.23 7.86
C PRO A 99 -3.28 -14.82 9.20
N LEU A 100 -2.17 -14.33 9.73
CA LEU A 100 -1.51 -14.90 10.90
C LEU A 100 -2.20 -14.51 12.21
N MET A 101 -2.63 -13.26 12.31
CA MET A 101 -3.33 -12.71 13.47
C MET A 101 -4.05 -11.41 13.09
N ASN A 102 -4.91 -10.91 13.98
CA ASN A 102 -5.54 -9.60 13.83
C ASN A 102 -5.38 -8.80 15.13
N LYS A 103 -4.21 -8.17 15.32
CA LYS A 103 -3.86 -7.46 16.55
C LYS A 103 -3.40 -6.04 16.25
N ASP A 104 -3.72 -5.09 17.13
CA ASP A 104 -3.09 -3.77 17.07
C ASP A 104 -1.61 -3.89 17.40
N SER A 105 -0.75 -3.26 16.61
CA SER A 105 0.71 -3.36 16.82
C SER A 105 1.16 -2.82 18.17
N LEU A 106 0.39 -1.91 18.80
CA LEU A 106 0.70 -1.43 20.14
C LEU A 106 0.57 -2.51 21.22
N ASP A 107 -0.35 -3.45 21.01
CA ASP A 107 -0.67 -4.54 21.94
C ASP A 107 0.21 -5.79 21.72
N MET A 108 1.01 -5.82 20.65
CA MET A 108 1.87 -6.97 20.32
C MET A 108 2.93 -7.22 21.40
N THR A 109 3.10 -8.49 21.75
CA THR A 109 4.08 -8.98 22.72
C THR A 109 5.33 -9.53 22.00
N GLU A 110 6.38 -9.86 22.75
CA GLU A 110 7.56 -10.54 22.18
C GLU A 110 7.19 -11.85 21.48
N SER A 111 6.28 -12.64 22.06
CA SER A 111 5.83 -13.90 21.47
C SER A 111 5.13 -13.69 20.13
N ASP A 112 4.40 -12.58 19.96
CA ASP A 112 3.79 -12.24 18.68
C ASP A 112 4.85 -11.92 17.63
N HIS A 113 5.88 -11.15 18.00
CA HIS A 113 7.00 -10.84 17.12
C HIS A 113 7.80 -12.10 16.73
N ASP A 114 8.00 -13.02 17.68
CA ASP A 114 8.63 -14.32 17.41
C ASP A 114 7.80 -15.18 16.48
N LEU A 115 6.48 -15.26 16.68
CA LEU A 115 5.57 -15.97 15.79
C LEU A 115 5.61 -15.41 14.37
N ILE A 116 5.64 -14.08 14.21
CA ILE A 116 5.77 -13.45 12.89
C ILE A 116 7.12 -13.80 12.25
N ALA A 117 8.21 -13.78 13.02
CA ALA A 117 9.53 -14.13 12.53
C ALA A 117 9.64 -15.59 12.08
N ASP A 118 9.14 -16.51 12.88
CA ASP A 118 9.14 -17.94 12.55
C ASP A 118 8.26 -18.23 11.32
N THR A 119 7.12 -17.55 11.20
CA THR A 119 6.23 -17.65 10.03
C THR A 119 6.90 -17.10 8.77
N ALA A 120 7.51 -15.92 8.85
CA ALA A 120 8.21 -15.30 7.72
C ALA A 120 9.37 -16.18 7.24
N GLU A 121 10.14 -16.76 8.16
CA GLU A 121 11.19 -17.73 7.83
C GLU A 121 10.63 -18.98 7.13
N LEU A 122 9.56 -19.56 7.67
CA LEU A 122 8.91 -20.73 7.08
C LEU A 122 8.40 -20.43 5.67
N MET A 123 7.75 -19.29 5.48
CA MET A 123 7.22 -18.89 4.18
C MET A 123 8.33 -18.60 3.18
N ALA A 124 9.44 -17.98 3.59
CA ALA A 124 10.59 -17.71 2.74
C ALA A 124 11.26 -19.00 2.19
N ARG A 125 11.10 -20.15 2.86
CA ARG A 125 11.57 -21.45 2.32
C ARG A 125 10.72 -21.98 1.17
N ASN A 126 9.44 -21.60 1.13
CA ASN A 126 8.45 -22.18 0.22
C ASN A 126 8.04 -21.24 -0.93
N HIS A 127 8.44 -19.97 -0.86
CA HIS A 127 8.06 -18.89 -1.77
C HIS A 127 9.27 -18.16 -2.34
N ASP A 128 9.04 -17.36 -3.38
CA ASP A 128 10.08 -16.56 -4.03
C ASP A 128 10.32 -15.23 -3.28
N GLY A 129 9.32 -14.79 -2.51
CA GLY A 129 9.42 -13.65 -1.61
C GLY A 129 8.34 -13.66 -0.53
N VAL A 130 8.53 -12.85 0.52
CA VAL A 130 7.56 -12.67 1.60
C VAL A 130 7.23 -11.20 1.77
N VAL A 131 5.94 -10.87 1.82
CA VAL A 131 5.46 -9.56 2.23
C VAL A 131 4.74 -9.69 3.57
N VAL A 132 5.06 -8.82 4.53
CA VAL A 132 4.40 -8.78 5.84
C VAL A 132 3.66 -7.46 5.97
N VAL A 133 2.32 -7.51 5.92
CA VAL A 133 1.46 -6.36 6.19
C VAL A 133 1.25 -6.26 7.69
N HIS A 134 1.70 -5.15 8.28
CA HIS A 134 1.82 -4.99 9.72
C HIS A 134 1.39 -3.58 10.18
N GLY A 135 0.91 -3.48 11.42
CA GLY A 135 0.68 -2.19 12.07
C GLY A 135 1.99 -1.41 12.28
N THR A 136 1.98 -0.10 12.05
CA THR A 136 3.23 0.66 11.90
C THR A 136 3.96 0.93 13.24
N ASP A 137 3.28 0.87 14.39
CA ASP A 137 3.90 1.28 15.66
C ASP A 137 4.99 0.33 16.15
N ARG A 138 4.87 -0.98 15.86
CA ARG A 138 5.90 -1.98 16.18
C ARG A 138 6.47 -2.70 14.97
N LEU A 139 6.20 -2.22 13.76
CA LEU A 139 6.77 -2.77 12.52
C LEU A 139 8.30 -2.83 12.57
N ALA A 140 8.95 -1.76 13.02
CA ALA A 140 10.42 -1.71 13.13
C ALA A 140 10.96 -2.85 14.02
N LYS A 141 10.32 -3.07 15.17
CA LYS A 141 10.68 -4.14 16.10
C LYS A 141 10.51 -5.53 15.48
N THR A 142 9.40 -5.77 14.78
CA THR A 142 9.18 -7.02 14.05
C THR A 142 10.25 -7.24 12.98
N GLY A 143 10.63 -6.18 12.24
CA GLY A 143 11.66 -6.26 11.21
C GLY A 143 13.04 -6.61 11.76
N ASP A 144 13.45 -5.99 12.87
CA ASP A 144 14.70 -6.35 13.57
C ASP A 144 14.63 -7.81 14.08
N ARG A 145 13.50 -8.25 14.65
CA ARG A 145 13.33 -9.63 15.13
C ARG A 145 13.42 -10.67 14.01
N ILE A 146 12.82 -10.41 12.84
CA ILE A 146 12.96 -11.27 11.66
C ILE A 146 14.43 -11.32 11.23
N HIS A 147 15.11 -10.17 11.18
CA HIS A 147 16.52 -10.10 10.81
C HIS A 147 17.40 -10.94 11.75
N GLU A 148 17.24 -10.78 13.07
CA GLU A 148 17.96 -11.54 14.10
C GLU A 148 17.74 -13.05 13.96
N ARG A 149 16.47 -13.46 13.80
CA ARG A 149 16.07 -14.87 13.64
C ARG A 149 16.77 -15.52 12.44
N LEU A 150 16.80 -14.82 11.31
CA LEU A 150 17.44 -15.31 10.08
C LEU A 150 18.95 -15.28 10.17
N ALA A 151 19.53 -14.23 10.76
CA ALA A 151 20.97 -14.12 10.97
C ALA A 151 21.50 -15.30 11.81
N ALA A 152 20.77 -15.73 12.83
CA ALA A 152 21.11 -16.89 13.65
C ALA A 152 21.14 -18.23 12.86
N LYS A 153 20.56 -18.25 11.65
CA LYS A 153 20.42 -19.43 10.79
C LYS A 153 21.19 -19.30 9.46
N GLY A 154 22.17 -18.41 9.39
CA GLY A 154 23.02 -18.20 8.20
C GLY A 154 22.53 -17.11 7.24
N GLY A 155 21.53 -16.33 7.64
CA GLY A 155 21.01 -15.18 6.88
C GLY A 155 19.74 -15.48 6.08
N ALA A 156 19.16 -14.42 5.51
CA ALA A 156 17.98 -14.54 4.67
C ALA A 156 18.32 -15.16 3.31
N THR A 157 17.46 -16.06 2.82
CA THR A 157 17.59 -16.69 1.50
C THR A 157 16.67 -16.07 0.43
N ARG A 158 15.70 -15.27 0.87
CA ARG A 158 14.73 -14.53 0.05
C ARG A 158 14.55 -13.11 0.58
N ALA A 159 13.95 -12.24 -0.22
CA ALA A 159 13.53 -10.93 0.24
C ALA A 159 12.28 -11.07 1.13
N ILE A 160 12.33 -10.41 2.29
CA ILE A 160 11.19 -10.26 3.20
C ILE A 160 10.95 -8.77 3.37
N VAL A 161 9.79 -8.30 2.89
CA VAL A 161 9.45 -6.88 2.88
C VAL A 161 8.26 -6.63 3.81
N LEU A 162 8.51 -5.90 4.88
CA LEU A 162 7.47 -5.39 5.77
C LEU A 162 6.84 -4.14 5.16
N THR A 163 5.54 -3.97 5.36
CA THR A 163 4.81 -2.77 4.97
C THR A 163 3.63 -2.54 5.89
N GLY A 164 2.98 -1.39 5.75
CA GLY A 164 1.83 -1.00 6.54
C GLY A 164 1.21 0.27 5.98
N ALA A 165 0.31 0.88 6.76
CA ALA A 165 -0.26 2.19 6.42
C ALA A 165 -0.27 3.08 7.66
N MET A 166 0.06 4.35 7.46
CA MET A 166 -0.09 5.38 8.48
C MET A 166 -1.55 5.82 8.62
N ARG A 167 -2.35 5.66 7.55
CA ARG A 167 -3.78 6.00 7.54
C ARG A 167 -4.64 4.79 7.19
N PRO A 168 -5.80 4.61 7.85
CA PRO A 168 -6.73 3.55 7.51
C PRO A 168 -7.13 3.57 6.04
N PHE A 169 -7.34 2.37 5.47
CA PHE A 169 -7.71 2.22 4.06
C PHE A 169 -9.04 2.92 3.71
N GLU A 170 -10.00 2.92 4.65
CA GLU A 170 -11.32 3.54 4.47
C GLU A 170 -11.26 5.07 4.32
N MET A 171 -10.11 5.71 4.58
CA MET A 171 -9.93 7.15 4.38
C MET A 171 -9.60 7.47 2.92
N LYS A 172 -10.23 8.52 2.37
CA LYS A 172 -10.03 9.01 0.98
C LYS A 172 -8.57 9.31 0.57
N ARG A 173 -7.64 9.37 1.51
CA ARG A 173 -6.19 9.63 1.29
C ARG A 173 -5.32 8.60 2.03
N THR A 174 -5.72 7.34 2.00
CA THR A 174 -4.91 6.23 2.53
C THR A 174 -3.62 6.04 1.72
N ASP A 175 -2.56 5.68 2.42
CA ASP A 175 -1.28 5.25 1.87
C ASP A 175 -1.19 3.73 1.69
N ALA A 176 -2.22 2.98 2.10
CA ALA A 176 -2.22 1.51 2.10
C ALA A 176 -2.02 0.89 0.71
N ALA A 177 -2.80 1.32 -0.29
CA ALA A 177 -2.69 0.81 -1.66
C ALA A 177 -1.29 1.04 -2.22
N GLN A 178 -0.77 2.26 -2.08
CA GLN A 178 0.58 2.62 -2.51
C GLN A 178 1.63 1.73 -1.84
N ASN A 179 1.62 1.63 -0.51
CA ASN A 179 2.65 0.90 0.23
C ASN A 179 2.61 -0.62 -0.06
N VAL A 180 1.42 -1.22 -0.23
CA VAL A 180 1.29 -2.64 -0.62
C VAL A 180 1.81 -2.87 -2.04
N THR A 181 1.48 -2.01 -3.00
CA THR A 181 2.03 -2.10 -4.36
C THR A 181 3.56 -1.95 -4.37
N GLU A 182 4.09 -0.99 -3.61
CA GLU A 182 5.53 -0.80 -3.44
C GLU A 182 6.20 -2.04 -2.85
N ALA A 183 5.59 -2.68 -1.85
CA ALA A 183 6.12 -3.90 -1.23
C ALA A 183 6.11 -5.09 -2.18
N LEU A 184 5.03 -5.27 -2.96
CA LEU A 184 4.92 -6.32 -3.97
C LEU A 184 5.94 -6.15 -5.11
N LEU A 185 6.26 -4.91 -5.49
CA LEU A 185 7.34 -4.66 -6.45
C LEU A 185 8.72 -4.90 -5.81
N ALA A 186 8.94 -4.35 -4.62
CA ALA A 186 10.20 -4.43 -3.90
C ALA A 186 10.65 -5.87 -3.65
N VAL A 187 9.74 -6.75 -3.23
CA VAL A 187 10.07 -8.14 -2.92
C VAL A 187 10.59 -8.93 -4.14
N GLN A 188 10.24 -8.51 -5.36
CA GLN A 188 10.67 -9.17 -6.60
C GLN A 188 12.08 -8.74 -7.05
N ILE A 189 12.49 -7.52 -6.71
CA ILE A 189 13.72 -6.91 -7.24
C ILE A 189 14.85 -6.82 -6.20
N LEU A 190 14.51 -6.91 -4.91
CA LEU A 190 15.50 -6.80 -3.84
C LEU A 190 16.26 -8.12 -3.64
N PRO A 191 17.56 -8.06 -3.33
CA PRO A 191 18.30 -9.24 -2.93
C PRO A 191 17.80 -9.73 -1.55
N ALA A 192 18.16 -10.97 -1.22
CA ALA A 192 17.78 -11.58 0.04
C ALA A 192 18.13 -10.69 1.26
N GLY A 193 17.18 -10.55 2.17
CA GLY A 193 17.26 -9.64 3.29
C GLY A 193 15.89 -9.24 3.82
N VAL A 194 15.91 -8.47 4.91
CA VAL A 194 14.70 -7.96 5.56
C VAL A 194 14.63 -6.45 5.33
N TYR A 195 13.49 -5.97 4.86
CA TYR A 195 13.29 -4.58 4.46
C TYR A 195 11.95 -4.04 4.95
N VAL A 196 11.80 -2.73 5.02
CA VAL A 196 10.50 -2.06 5.00
C VAL A 196 10.34 -1.31 3.69
N ALA A 197 9.17 -1.38 3.07
CA ALA A 197 8.79 -0.59 1.89
C ALA A 197 7.55 0.26 2.21
N MET A 198 7.74 1.58 2.30
CA MET A 198 6.66 2.57 2.52
C MET A 198 7.05 3.93 1.93
N HIS A 199 6.07 4.67 1.42
CA HIS A 199 6.22 6.04 0.93
C HIS A 199 7.36 6.24 -0.09
N ASN A 200 7.44 5.35 -1.09
CA ASN A 200 8.44 5.33 -2.15
C ASN A 200 9.88 5.10 -1.65
N ARG A 201 10.05 4.48 -0.47
CA ARG A 201 11.36 4.18 0.11
C ARG A 201 11.44 2.73 0.53
N VAL A 202 12.62 2.15 0.34
CA VAL A 202 12.98 0.84 0.88
C VAL A 202 14.13 1.03 1.86
N LEU A 203 13.98 0.55 3.08
CA LEU A 203 15.04 0.56 4.10
C LEU A 203 15.34 -0.86 4.54
N ARG A 204 16.62 -1.21 4.66
CA ARG A 204 17.08 -2.55 5.06
C ARG A 204 17.32 -2.61 6.56
N PHE A 205 16.75 -3.62 7.21
CA PHE A 205 17.01 -3.96 8.61
C PHE A 205 18.42 -4.58 8.79
N PRO A 206 19.04 -4.43 9.97
CA PRO A 206 18.51 -3.77 11.17
C PRO A 206 18.68 -2.24 11.15
N GLY A 207 18.15 -1.58 12.17
CA GLY A 207 18.38 -0.14 12.40
C GLY A 207 17.40 0.78 11.69
N VAL A 208 16.20 0.31 11.41
CA VAL A 208 15.07 1.11 10.89
C VAL A 208 14.21 1.55 12.07
N VAL A 209 13.79 2.81 12.11
CA VAL A 209 12.94 3.37 13.17
C VAL A 209 11.78 4.16 12.59
N LYS A 210 10.65 4.22 13.31
CA LYS A 210 9.49 5.05 12.94
C LYS A 210 9.74 6.49 13.36
N ASP A 211 9.84 7.39 12.38
CA ASP A 211 9.74 8.83 12.61
C ASP A 211 8.27 9.20 12.77
N ARG A 212 7.85 9.42 14.02
CA ARG A 212 6.46 9.79 14.35
C ARG A 212 6.10 11.20 13.91
N ALA A 213 7.07 12.11 13.83
CA ALA A 213 6.81 13.49 13.42
C ALA A 213 6.56 13.58 11.91
N GLN A 214 7.33 12.81 11.13
CA GLN A 214 7.16 12.74 9.67
C GLN A 214 6.13 11.68 9.22
N GLY A 215 5.71 10.78 10.12
CA GLY A 215 4.80 9.70 9.77
C GLY A 215 5.41 8.73 8.76
N THR A 216 6.68 8.35 8.95
CA THR A 216 7.39 7.45 8.02
C THR A 216 8.48 6.65 8.74
N PHE A 217 9.24 5.85 8.00
CA PHE A 217 10.40 5.13 8.51
C PHE A 217 11.70 5.77 8.00
N VAL A 218 12.71 5.76 8.87
CA VAL A 218 14.06 6.28 8.61
C VAL A 218 15.10 5.31 9.17
N ARG A 219 16.37 5.45 8.77
CA ARG A 219 17.47 4.77 9.47
C ARG A 219 17.75 5.49 10.78
N ALA A 220 18.04 4.73 11.84
CA ALA A 220 18.58 5.29 13.06
C ALA A 220 19.89 6.03 12.74
N ALA A 221 20.06 7.23 13.28
CA ALA A 221 21.33 7.95 13.19
C ALA A 221 22.41 7.08 13.87
N THR A 222 23.52 6.86 13.15
CA THR A 222 24.68 6.11 13.66
C THR A 222 25.46 6.94 14.65
#